data_AF-A0A7K2P0X0-F1
#
_entry.id   AF-A0A7K2P0X0-F1
#
_cell.length_a   1.000
_cell.length_b   1.000
_cell.length_c   1.000
_cell.angle_alpha   90.00
_cell.angle_beta   90.00
_cell.angle_gamma   90.00
#
_symmetry.space_group_name_H-M   'P 1'
#
loop_
_entity.id
_entity.type
_entity.pdbx_description
1 polymer ?
#
loop_
_entity_poly.entity_id
_entity_poly.type
_entity_poly.pdbx_seq_one_letter_code
_entity_poly.pdbx_strand_id
1 'polypeptide(L)'
;MTEYVDRSEPEAGAAPTTAAVTPADAADAARLVAFGLQPKLLPARDQEYADLLRRYREDPPFARLADAVAAGLGLIVLEVSP
;
A
#
# COMPACT_ATOMS: atom_id res chain seq x y z
N MET A 1 12.49 -21.35 -46.91
CA MET A 1 11.12 -21.70 -46.50
C MET A 1 11.20 -21.98 -45.01
N THR A 2 11.30 -20.98 -44.15
CA THR A 2 10.34 -19.89 -43.90
C THR A 2 8.96 -20.46 -43.64
N GLU A 3 8.66 -20.73 -42.38
CA GLU A 3 7.34 -20.39 -41.87
C GLU A 3 7.49 -19.91 -40.42
N TYR A 4 7.29 -18.61 -40.28
CA TYR A 4 7.08 -17.89 -39.04
C TYR A 4 5.56 -17.76 -38.94
N VAL A 5 4.91 -18.65 -38.18
CA VAL A 5 3.48 -18.55 -37.84
C VAL A 5 3.44 -18.16 -36.36
N ASP A 6 3.49 -16.86 -36.11
CA ASP A 6 2.34 -15.98 -35.93
C ASP A 6 2.05 -15.85 -34.43
N ARG A 7 2.71 -14.85 -33.88
CA ARG A 7 2.38 -14.20 -32.63
C ARG A 7 0.97 -13.64 -32.77
N SER A 8 0.05 -14.13 -31.96
CA SER A 8 -1.11 -13.37 -31.46
C SER A 8 -1.71 -14.11 -30.26
N GLU A 9 -0.96 -14.15 -29.17
CA GLU A 9 -1.59 -14.32 -27.86
C GLU A 9 -2.32 -13.00 -27.56
N PRO A 10 -3.63 -13.03 -27.28
CA PRO A 10 -4.33 -11.83 -26.85
C PRO A 10 -3.67 -11.38 -25.55
N GLU A 11 -3.09 -10.18 -25.54
CA GLU A 11 -2.81 -9.44 -24.31
C GLU A 11 -4.16 -9.21 -23.61
N ALA A 12 -4.61 -10.25 -22.91
CA ALA A 12 -5.60 -10.15 -21.87
C ALA A 12 -4.99 -9.22 -20.84
N GLY A 13 -5.33 -7.93 -20.94
CA GLY A 13 -5.00 -6.92 -19.95
C GLY A 13 -5.25 -7.55 -18.59
N ALA A 14 -4.17 -7.76 -17.85
CA ALA A 14 -4.21 -8.38 -16.55
C ALA A 14 -5.09 -7.49 -15.67
N ALA A 15 -6.36 -7.86 -15.56
CA ALA A 15 -7.22 -7.33 -14.54
C ALA A 15 -6.46 -7.50 -13.23
N PRO A 16 -6.32 -6.46 -12.39
CA PRO A 16 -5.53 -6.56 -11.18
C PRO A 16 -6.18 -7.67 -10.34
N THR A 17 -5.53 -8.83 -10.27
CA THR A 17 -5.88 -9.89 -9.35
C THR A 17 -5.75 -9.27 -7.98
N THR A 18 -6.87 -8.93 -7.34
CA THR A 18 -6.88 -8.42 -5.97
C THR A 18 -6.18 -9.44 -5.09
N ALA A 19 -4.92 -9.20 -4.79
CA ALA A 19 -4.15 -10.04 -3.89
C ALA A 19 -4.89 -10.11 -2.55
N ALA A 20 -5.03 -11.31 -2.01
CA ALA A 20 -5.73 -11.51 -0.76
C ALA A 20 -4.98 -10.78 0.37
N VAL A 21 -5.69 -9.92 1.10
CA VAL A 21 -5.16 -9.24 2.29
C VAL A 21 -4.77 -10.29 3.33
N THR A 22 -3.55 -10.21 3.82
CA THR A 22 -3.00 -11.13 4.83
C THR A 22 -3.02 -10.50 6.23
N PRO A 23 -2.94 -11.31 7.29
CA PRO A 23 -2.74 -10.79 8.65
C PRO A 23 -1.45 -9.95 8.81
N ALA A 24 -0.42 -10.23 8.00
CA ALA A 24 0.81 -9.44 7.99
C ALA A 24 0.55 -8.01 7.49
N ASP A 25 -0.28 -7.86 6.45
CA ASP A 25 -0.66 -6.53 5.94
C ASP A 25 -1.39 -5.70 7.00
N ALA A 26 -2.26 -6.34 7.79
CA ALA A 26 -2.95 -5.69 8.89
C ALA A 26 -1.98 -5.24 9.99
N ALA A 27 -0.98 -6.06 10.31
CA ALA A 27 0.06 -5.69 11.27
C ALA A 27 0.90 -4.50 10.79
N ASP A 28 1.28 -4.50 9.51
CA ASP A 28 2.05 -3.41 8.88
C ASP A 28 1.24 -2.11 8.83
N ALA A 29 -0.05 -2.18 8.48
CA ALA A 29 -0.95 -1.02 8.47
C ALA A 29 -1.12 -0.43 9.88
N ALA A 30 -1.31 -1.27 10.90
CA ALA A 30 -1.38 -0.81 12.28
C ALA A 30 -0.07 -0.18 12.75
N ARG A 31 1.08 -0.72 12.32
CA ARG A 31 2.39 -0.14 12.63
C ARG A 31 2.61 1.21 11.97
N LEU A 32 2.19 1.38 10.72
CA LEU A 32 2.21 2.66 10.03
C LEU A 32 1.39 3.72 10.80
N VAL A 33 0.18 3.36 11.25
CA VAL A 33 -0.67 4.25 12.05
C VAL A 33 0.01 4.58 13.39
N ALA A 34 0.62 3.59 14.06
CA ALA A 34 1.34 3.81 15.31
C ALA A 34 2.52 4.77 15.13
N PHE A 35 3.26 4.69 14.02
CA PHE A 35 4.31 5.68 13.70
C PHE A 35 3.73 7.08 13.48
N GLY A 36 2.59 7.20 12.80
CA GLY A 36 1.89 8.48 12.62
C GLY A 36 1.43 9.14 13.92
N LEU A 37 1.21 8.36 14.98
CA LEU A 37 0.85 8.86 16.31
C LEU A 37 2.06 9.33 17.15
N GLN A 38 3.28 9.13 16.67
CA GLN A 38 4.51 9.50 17.38
C GLN A 38 5.09 10.82 16.81
N PRO A 39 4.79 11.99 17.40
CA PRO A 39 5.15 13.30 16.82
C PRO A 39 6.66 13.59 16.72
N LYS A 40 7.52 12.76 17.32
CA LYS A 40 8.99 12.91 17.32
C LYS A 40 9.70 11.93 16.39
N LEU A 41 8.98 10.96 15.83
CA LEU A 41 9.54 9.95 14.94
C LEU A 41 9.40 10.44 13.49
N LEU A 42 10.54 10.75 12.88
CA LEU A 42 10.57 11.21 11.50
C LEU A 42 10.80 10.01 10.58
N PRO A 43 10.15 9.94 9.40
CA PRO A 43 10.45 8.92 8.39
C PRO A 43 11.94 8.88 8.01
N ALA A 44 12.62 10.03 8.05
CA ALA A 44 14.05 10.12 7.76
C ALA A 44 14.95 9.46 8.82
N ARG A 45 14.39 9.13 9.99
CA ARG A 45 15.12 8.50 11.12
C ARG A 45 14.82 7.01 11.26
N ASP A 46 13.82 6.51 10.56
CA ASP A 46 13.36 5.13 10.66
C ASP A 46 13.08 4.56 9.27
N GLN A 47 13.88 3.57 8.88
CA GLN A 47 13.80 2.98 7.55
C GLN A 47 12.51 2.18 7.36
N GLU A 48 12.00 1.52 8.40
CA GLU A 48 10.76 0.75 8.35
C GLU A 48 9.55 1.68 8.13
N TYR A 49 9.53 2.82 8.81
CA TYR A 49 8.49 3.83 8.58
C TYR A 49 8.54 4.39 7.14
N ALA A 50 9.74 4.66 6.61
CA ALA A 50 9.90 5.12 5.23
C ALA A 50 9.41 4.08 4.20
N ASP A 51 9.71 2.81 4.41
CA ASP A 51 9.27 1.71 3.55
C ASP A 51 7.75 1.54 3.58
N LEU A 52 7.13 1.59 4.77
CA LEU A 52 5.68 1.52 4.93
C LEU A 52 4.97 2.73 4.29
N LEU A 53 5.55 3.92 4.39
CA LEU A 53 5.01 5.13 3.73
C LEU A 53 5.09 5.05 2.20
N ARG A 54 6.20 4.51 1.66
CA ARG A 54 6.29 4.26 0.22
C ARG A 54 5.21 3.26 -0.21
N ARG A 55 5.09 2.14 0.53
CA ARG A 55 4.06 1.13 0.26
C ARG A 55 2.65 1.72 0.30
N TYR A 56 2.34 2.55 1.29
CA TYR A 56 1.06 3.27 1.38
C TYR A 56 0.74 4.10 0.13
N ARG A 57 1.75 4.71 -0.52
CA ARG A 57 1.56 5.50 -1.74
C ARG A 57 1.45 4.65 -3.00
N GLU A 58 2.13 3.51 -3.03
CA GLU A 58 2.27 2.67 -4.21
C GLU A 58 1.24 1.52 -4.27
N ASP A 59 0.66 1.12 -3.12
CA ASP A 59 -0.25 -0.01 -2.96
C ASP A 59 -1.62 0.47 -2.44
N PRO A 60 -2.59 0.77 -3.34
CA PRO A 60 -3.91 1.26 -2.95
C PRO A 60 -4.71 0.32 -2.02
N PRO A 61 -4.68 -1.02 -2.20
CA PRO A 61 -5.22 -1.95 -1.21
C PRO A 61 -4.67 -1.76 0.21
N PHE A 62 -3.35 -1.62 0.35
CA PHE A 62 -2.71 -1.39 1.65
C PHE A 62 -3.09 -0.02 2.25
N ALA A 63 -3.22 1.02 1.41
CA ALA A 63 -3.67 2.34 1.86
C ALA A 63 -5.06 2.28 2.52
N ARG A 64 -6.02 1.61 1.85
CA ARG A 64 -7.37 1.42 2.40
C ARG A 64 -7.36 0.66 3.73
N LEU A 65 -6.42 -0.26 3.92
CA LEU A 65 -6.26 -1.00 5.16
C LEU A 65 -5.80 -0.08 6.30
N ALA A 66 -4.78 0.75 6.05
CA ALA A 66 -4.29 1.72 7.01
C ALA A 66 -5.35 2.77 7.37
N ASP A 67 -6.11 3.25 6.38
CA ASP A 67 -7.24 4.15 6.60
C ASP A 67 -8.33 3.51 7.48
N ALA A 68 -8.67 2.25 7.21
CA ALA A 68 -9.63 1.51 8.01
C ALA A 68 -9.16 1.30 9.46
N VAL A 69 -7.86 1.05 9.67
CA VAL A 69 -7.27 0.96 11.01
C VAL A 69 -7.33 2.31 11.72
N ALA A 70 -6.94 3.40 11.07
CA ALA A 70 -7.02 4.75 11.64
C ALA A 70 -8.46 5.13 12.01
N ALA A 71 -9.41 4.85 11.12
CA ALA A 71 -10.84 5.05 11.36
C ALA A 71 -11.35 4.20 12.53
N GLY A 72 -10.93 2.94 12.64
CA GLY A 72 -11.28 2.05 13.75
C GLY A 72 -10.75 2.52 15.11
N LEU A 73 -9.66 3.28 15.12
CA LEU A 73 -9.11 3.91 16.32
C LEU A 73 -9.79 5.25 16.67
N GLY A 74 -10.78 5.70 15.88
CA GLY A 74 -11.44 6.99 16.07
C GLY A 74 -10.54 8.18 15.72
N LEU A 75 -9.46 7.95 14.97
CA LEU A 75 -8.56 9.00 14.51
C LEU A 75 -9.19 9.68 13.29
N ILE A 76 -9.27 11.01 13.33
CA ILE A 76 -9.60 11.81 12.15
C ILE A 76 -8.27 12.09 11.46
N VAL A 77 -8.05 11.53 10.26
CA VAL A 77 -6.95 11.95 9.38
C VAL A 77 -7.27 13.38 8.94
N LEU A 78 -6.70 14.35 9.64
CA LEU A 78 -6.76 15.75 9.25
C LEU A 78 -5.79 15.92 8.08
N GLU A 79 -6.31 15.83 6.86
CA GLU A 79 -5.63 16.33 5.66
C GLU A 79 -5.10 17.73 5.94
N VAL A 80 -3.77 17.90 5.85
CA VAL A 80 -3.14 19.22 5.88
C VAL A 80 -2.90 19.62 4.42
N SER A 81 -3.79 20.43 3.89
CA SER A 81 -3.60 21.16 2.62
C SER A 81 -2.59 22.32 2.82
N PRO A 82 -1.97 22.82 1.73
CA PRO A 82 -0.61 22.56 1.22
C PRO A 82 0.55 23.26 1.96
#